data_AF-A0A8X8XN31-F1
#
_entry.id   AF-A0A8X8XN31-F1
#
_cell.length_a   1.000
_cell.length_b   1.000
_cell.length_c   1.000
_cell.angle_alpha   90.00
_cell.angle_beta   90.00
_cell.angle_gamma   90.00
#
_symmetry.space_group_name_H-M   'P 1'
#
loop_
_entity.id
_entity.type
_entity.pdbx_description
1 polymer ?
#
loop_
_entity_poly.entity_id
_entity_poly.type
_entity_poly.pdbx_seq_one_letter_code
_entity_poly.pdbx_strand_id
1 'polypeptide(L)'
;MRNEDRSNSVPDIPQMLDEHHHDDSGLDGAAAPIKLLLKLIQDHKDACGKGHKDSRRMLRVATMVTILDTVRTRIQKCQSFGNKTTQATLRRCNTGLSQPPKDKKGRVEAGADEKEKLRRELSACTAARKRLELMCSSLGKEKEIMAAELSRKAHELSEMEDLIHGLKVQNEKLVRKVQECVGGESQGREFEEQNKFLREMLVRSHDGYQSMKERLNEAQGKNMVLCGSIDEMREKIESSFGNVRRLKERAVDVDEDIESLENVFEHFQTMLEKHDKMQEEDKEGTS
;
A
#
# COMPACT_ATOMS: atom_id res chain seq x y z
N MET A 1 28.58 14.45 25.80
CA MET A 1 30.02 14.13 25.65
C MET A 1 30.11 13.12 24.52
N ARG A 2 30.73 13.47 23.38
CA ARG A 2 32.11 13.08 22.98
C ARG A 2 32.42 11.59 23.21
N ASN A 3 33.06 10.83 22.35
CA ASN A 3 33.64 10.94 21.00
C ASN A 3 33.91 9.46 20.58
N GLU A 4 33.69 9.11 19.31
CA GLU A 4 34.69 8.67 18.31
C GLU A 4 35.28 7.25 18.44
N ASP A 5 35.20 6.57 17.29
CA ASP A 5 36.18 5.70 16.64
C ASP A 5 36.61 4.36 17.25
N ARG A 6 36.30 3.27 16.50
CA ARG A 6 37.31 2.57 15.68
C ARG A 6 36.72 1.42 14.85
N SER A 7 36.96 1.49 13.55
CA SER A 7 37.58 0.47 12.68
C SER A 7 37.12 -0.99 12.78
N ASN A 8 36.68 -1.56 11.64
CA ASN A 8 37.05 -2.89 11.10
C ASN A 8 36.31 -3.09 9.75
N SER A 9 36.91 -2.69 8.62
CA SER A 9 37.70 -3.54 7.70
C SER A 9 36.87 -4.58 6.94
N VAL A 10 36.61 -4.27 5.67
CA VAL A 10 36.11 -5.11 4.58
C VAL A 10 37.19 -6.13 4.17
N PRO A 11 36.86 -7.38 3.83
CA PRO A 11 37.73 -8.21 3.02
C PRO A 11 37.35 -8.05 1.53
N ASP A 12 38.21 -7.34 0.80
CA ASP A 12 38.25 -7.37 -0.67
C ASP A 12 38.68 -8.76 -1.15
N ILE A 13 37.90 -9.35 -2.04
CA ILE A 13 38.28 -10.53 -2.83
C ILE A 13 38.59 -10.01 -4.25
N PRO A 14 39.82 -10.17 -4.78
CA PRO A 14 40.14 -9.77 -6.15
C PRO A 14 39.45 -10.69 -7.16
N GLN A 15 38.46 -10.16 -7.89
CA GLN A 15 37.98 -10.77 -9.13
C GLN A 15 38.97 -10.40 -10.25
N MET A 16 39.83 -11.36 -10.56
CA MET A 16 40.55 -11.42 -11.84
C MET A 16 39.50 -11.61 -12.94
N LEU A 17 39.22 -10.55 -13.71
CA LEU A 17 38.55 -10.70 -14.99
C LEU A 17 39.63 -11.03 -16.03
N ASP A 18 39.79 -12.31 -16.30
CA ASP A 18 40.33 -12.77 -17.58
C ASP A 18 39.36 -12.26 -18.67
N GLU A 19 39.81 -11.30 -19.47
CA GLU A 19 39.22 -10.99 -20.76
C GLU A 19 39.55 -12.15 -21.71
N HIS A 20 38.88 -13.28 -21.50
CA HIS A 20 38.69 -14.26 -22.56
C HIS A 20 37.83 -13.59 -23.63
N HIS A 21 38.45 -13.28 -24.77
CA HIS A 21 37.75 -13.20 -26.05
C HIS A 21 36.98 -14.52 -26.24
N HIS A 22 35.75 -14.55 -25.73
CA HIS A 22 34.79 -15.56 -26.08
C HIS A 22 34.28 -15.24 -27.47
N ASP A 23 34.41 -16.20 -28.37
CA ASP A 23 33.68 -16.24 -29.64
C ASP A 23 32.19 -15.95 -29.38
N ASP A 24 31.76 -14.71 -29.59
CA ASP A 24 30.37 -14.25 -29.49
C ASP A 24 29.44 -14.96 -30.50
N SER A 25 30.05 -15.71 -31.43
CA SER A 25 29.43 -16.62 -32.40
C SER A 25 28.51 -17.69 -31.75
N GLY A 26 28.68 -17.99 -30.46
CA GLY A 26 27.82 -18.94 -29.74
C GLY A 26 26.47 -18.37 -29.27
N LEU A 27 26.40 -17.07 -29.00
CA LEU A 27 25.21 -16.40 -28.46
C LEU A 27 24.31 -15.77 -29.53
N ASP A 28 24.78 -15.69 -30.78
CA ASP A 28 24.01 -15.17 -31.93
C ASP A 28 22.66 -15.90 -32.12
N GLY A 29 22.60 -17.19 -31.75
CA GLY A 29 21.37 -17.96 -31.74
C GLY A 29 20.37 -17.60 -30.62
N ALA A 30 20.78 -16.96 -29.53
CA ALA A 30 19.89 -16.61 -28.41
C ALA A 30 19.23 -15.23 -28.59
N ALA A 31 19.78 -14.37 -29.45
CA ALA A 31 19.32 -12.99 -29.64
C ALA A 31 17.89 -12.90 -30.18
N ALA A 32 17.52 -13.72 -31.17
CA ALA A 32 16.17 -13.71 -31.74
C ALA A 32 15.10 -14.20 -30.74
N PRO A 33 15.28 -15.32 -30.02
CA PRO A 33 14.41 -15.71 -28.92
C PRO A 33 14.23 -14.63 -27.84
N ILE A 34 15.33 -13.97 -27.43
CA ILE A 34 15.28 -12.90 -26.42
C ILE A 34 14.47 -11.69 -26.92
N LYS A 35 14.69 -11.26 -28.17
CA LYS A 35 13.89 -10.17 -28.78
C LYS A 35 12.40 -10.52 -28.83
N LEU A 36 12.06 -11.76 -29.15
CA LEU A 36 10.67 -12.23 -29.16
C LEU A 36 10.06 -12.23 -27.75
N LEU A 37 10.83 -12.66 -26.75
CA LEU A 37 10.40 -12.65 -25.34
C LEU A 37 10.09 -11.22 -24.86
N LEU A 38 10.99 -10.28 -25.14
CA LEU A 38 10.81 -8.87 -24.77
C LEU A 38 9.56 -8.26 -25.42
N LYS A 39 9.33 -8.55 -26.71
CA LYS A 39 8.11 -8.13 -27.41
C LYS A 39 6.86 -8.72 -26.77
N LEU A 40 6.89 -10.01 -26.44
CA LEU A 40 5.75 -10.71 -25.84
C LEU A 40 5.45 -10.20 -24.41
N ILE A 41 6.47 -9.81 -23.64
CA ILE A 41 6.34 -9.18 -22.32
C ILE A 41 5.68 -7.82 -22.45
N GLN A 42 6.08 -7.02 -23.44
CA GLN A 42 5.47 -5.73 -23.73
C GLN A 42 3.99 -5.88 -24.12
N ASP A 43 3.68 -6.78 -25.06
CA ASP A 43 2.31 -7.09 -25.48
C ASP A 43 1.44 -7.58 -24.31
N HIS A 44 2.03 -8.35 -23.39
CA HIS A 44 1.34 -8.83 -22.19
C HIS A 44 1.06 -7.72 -21.17
N LYS A 45 2.02 -6.80 -20.98
CA LYS A 45 1.88 -5.63 -20.11
C LYS A 45 0.79 -4.69 -20.61
N ASP A 46 0.78 -4.40 -21.91
CA ASP A 46 -0.21 -3.51 -22.53
C ASP A 46 -1.62 -4.11 -22.52
N ALA A 47 -1.73 -5.43 -22.64
CA ALA A 47 -3.00 -6.13 -22.51
C ALA A 47 -3.51 -6.20 -21.05
N CYS A 48 -2.63 -6.26 -20.06
CA CYS A 48 -3.02 -6.26 -18.64
C CYS A 48 -3.48 -4.87 -18.14
N GLY A 49 -3.04 -3.78 -18.77
CA GLY A 49 -3.44 -2.42 -18.40
C GLY A 49 -4.89 -2.05 -18.72
N LYS A 50 -5.60 -2.85 -19.53
CA LYS A 50 -6.96 -2.52 -20.05
C LYS A 50 -8.13 -3.16 -19.31
N GLY A 51 -7.93 -3.73 -18.12
CA GLY A 51 -9.00 -4.11 -17.18
C GLY A 51 -9.93 -5.28 -17.58
N HIS A 52 -9.81 -5.85 -18.79
CA HIS A 52 -10.60 -7.02 -19.20
C HIS A 52 -9.89 -8.35 -18.91
N LYS A 53 -10.69 -9.39 -18.61
CA LYS A 53 -10.22 -10.80 -18.55
C LYS A 53 -9.71 -11.23 -19.93
N ASP A 54 -8.41 -11.07 -20.15
CA ASP A 54 -7.77 -11.47 -21.40
C ASP A 54 -7.67 -13.00 -21.48
N SER A 55 -8.49 -13.61 -22.34
CA SER A 55 -8.52 -15.06 -22.58
C SER A 55 -7.22 -15.61 -23.18
N ARG A 56 -6.36 -14.77 -23.76
CA ARG A 56 -5.06 -15.13 -24.32
C ARG A 56 -3.90 -14.92 -23.35
N ARG A 57 -4.16 -14.45 -22.13
CA ARG A 57 -3.16 -14.27 -21.06
C ARG A 57 -2.35 -15.53 -20.81
N MET A 58 -3.05 -16.66 -20.62
CA MET A 58 -2.41 -17.95 -20.34
C MET A 58 -1.58 -18.43 -21.54
N LEU A 59 -2.06 -18.21 -22.76
CA LEU A 59 -1.33 -18.54 -23.99
C LEU A 59 -0.02 -17.74 -24.10
N ARG A 60 -0.06 -16.42 -23.85
CA ARG A 60 1.15 -15.59 -23.89
C ARG A 60 2.15 -15.99 -22.81
N VAL A 61 1.70 -16.28 -21.59
CA VAL A 61 2.58 -16.77 -20.50
C VAL A 61 3.20 -18.11 -20.87
N ALA A 62 2.43 -19.05 -21.43
CA ALA A 62 2.95 -20.34 -21.89
C ALA A 62 4.03 -20.16 -22.98
N THR A 63 3.80 -19.27 -23.95
CA THR A 63 4.80 -18.96 -24.99
C THR A 63 6.07 -18.31 -24.41
N MET A 64 5.96 -17.43 -23.39
CA MET A 64 7.12 -16.87 -22.70
C MET A 64 7.99 -17.96 -22.05
N VAL A 65 7.35 -18.92 -21.38
CA VAL A 65 8.04 -20.04 -20.72
C VAL A 65 8.79 -20.90 -21.75
N THR A 66 8.15 -21.25 -22.88
CA THR A 66 8.81 -22.01 -23.96
C THR A 66 10.01 -21.28 -24.56
N ILE A 67 9.94 -19.96 -24.70
CA ILE A 67 11.06 -19.15 -25.20
C ILE A 67 12.20 -19.15 -24.19
N LEU A 68 11.90 -19.00 -22.88
CA LEU A 68 12.90 -19.08 -21.81
C LEU A 68 13.61 -20.44 -21.77
N ASP A 69 12.89 -21.54 -21.94
CA ASP A 69 13.49 -22.88 -22.02
C ASP A 69 14.40 -23.06 -23.24
N THR A 70 14.03 -22.45 -24.37
CA THR A 70 14.85 -22.45 -25.59
C THR A 70 16.15 -21.67 -25.37
N VAL A 71 16.07 -20.49 -24.75
CA VAL A 71 17.24 -19.66 -24.39
C VAL A 71 18.14 -20.40 -23.41
N ARG A 72 17.56 -20.99 -22.35
CA ARG A 72 18.28 -21.78 -21.35
C ARG A 72 19.03 -22.94 -21.97
N THR A 73 18.39 -23.69 -22.86
CA THR A 73 19.00 -24.84 -23.56
C THR A 73 20.17 -24.40 -24.44
N ARG A 74 20.07 -23.24 -25.11
CA ARG A 74 21.16 -22.69 -25.94
C ARG A 74 22.33 -22.23 -25.08
N ILE A 75 22.07 -21.50 -24.00
CA ILE A 75 23.10 -21.04 -23.05
C ILE A 75 23.84 -22.24 -22.44
N GLN A 76 23.10 -23.28 -22.00
CA GLN A 76 23.69 -24.48 -21.42
C GLN A 76 24.57 -25.24 -22.42
N LYS A 77 24.16 -25.31 -23.70
CA LYS A 77 24.99 -25.89 -24.76
C LYS A 77 26.28 -25.09 -24.94
N CYS A 78 26.23 -23.76 -25.00
CA CYS A 78 27.41 -22.90 -25.13
C CYS A 78 28.38 -23.03 -23.94
N GLN A 79 27.86 -23.14 -22.71
CA GLN A 79 28.68 -23.32 -21.51
C GLN A 79 29.35 -24.70 -21.43
N SER A 80 28.78 -25.74 -22.05
CA SER A 80 29.34 -27.10 -22.03
C SER A 80 30.59 -27.30 -22.91
N PHE A 81 30.91 -26.35 -23.79
CA PHE A 81 32.11 -26.38 -24.64
C PHE A 81 33.37 -25.79 -23.98
N GLY A 82 33.24 -25.04 -22.86
CA GLY A 82 34.36 -24.29 -22.25
C GLY A 82 35.22 -25.03 -21.23
N ASN A 83 34.80 -26.20 -20.73
CA ASN A 83 35.36 -26.76 -19.48
C ASN A 83 36.40 -27.89 -19.65
N LYS A 84 37.10 -28.03 -20.79
CA LYS A 84 38.05 -29.15 -21.00
C LYS A 84 39.50 -28.78 -21.30
N THR A 85 39.88 -27.53 -21.50
CA THR A 85 41.21 -27.20 -22.08
C THR A 85 42.15 -26.38 -21.19
N THR A 86 41.67 -25.75 -20.12
CA THR A 86 42.49 -24.80 -19.33
C THR A 86 43.36 -25.41 -18.23
N GLN A 87 43.27 -26.72 -17.96
CA GLN A 87 44.06 -27.34 -16.88
C GLN A 87 45.46 -27.84 -17.32
N ALA A 88 45.78 -27.89 -18.62
CA ALA A 88 47.00 -28.50 -19.11
C ALA A 88 48.19 -27.55 -19.32
N THR A 89 47.99 -26.23 -19.31
CA THR A 89 49.00 -25.25 -19.80
C THR A 89 49.70 -24.40 -18.74
N LEU A 90 49.24 -24.41 -17.48
CA LEU A 90 49.80 -23.57 -16.40
C LEU A 90 50.88 -24.25 -15.52
N ARG A 91 51.52 -25.33 -16.00
CA ARG A 91 52.51 -26.12 -15.24
C ARG A 91 53.94 -26.09 -15.81
N ARG A 92 54.29 -25.13 -16.67
CA ARG A 92 55.68 -24.94 -17.10
C ARG A 92 56.13 -23.49 -16.93
N CYS A 93 57.27 -23.37 -16.26
CA CYS A 93 58.09 -22.19 -16.06
C CYS A 93 57.85 -21.47 -14.74
N ASN A 94 58.48 -22.00 -13.67
CA ASN A 94 59.35 -21.19 -12.83
C ASN A 94 60.32 -22.06 -12.03
N THR A 95 61.51 -21.50 -11.77
CA THR A 95 62.63 -21.98 -10.94
C THR A 95 63.52 -23.14 -11.44
N GLY A 96 64.70 -22.75 -11.94
CA GLY A 96 65.84 -23.63 -12.22
C GLY A 96 67.14 -22.83 -12.39
N LEU A 97 67.51 -22.02 -11.40
CA LEU A 97 68.88 -21.51 -11.28
C LEU A 97 69.77 -22.67 -10.82
N SER A 98 70.56 -23.26 -11.73
CA SER A 98 71.61 -24.20 -11.36
C SER A 98 72.85 -24.03 -12.24
N GLN A 99 73.85 -23.38 -11.63
CA GLN A 99 75.32 -23.49 -11.75
C GLN A 99 76.03 -23.35 -13.12
N PRO A 100 77.18 -22.64 -13.16
CA PRO A 100 78.09 -22.67 -14.30
C PRO A 100 78.97 -23.94 -14.24
N PRO A 101 79.29 -24.60 -15.38
CA PRO A 101 80.25 -25.70 -15.36
C PRO A 101 81.69 -25.17 -15.28
N LYS A 102 82.40 -25.75 -14.32
CA LYS A 102 83.80 -25.57 -13.95
C LYS A 102 84.77 -25.75 -15.10
N ASP A 103 85.86 -25.00 -15.00
CA ASP A 103 87.11 -25.15 -15.74
C ASP A 103 87.57 -26.60 -15.87
N LYS A 104 87.77 -27.04 -17.12
CA LYS A 104 88.74 -28.09 -17.43
C LYS A 104 89.62 -27.63 -18.59
N LYS A 105 90.86 -27.33 -18.19
CA LYS A 105 92.06 -27.12 -19.00
C LYS A 105 92.21 -28.26 -20.03
N GLY A 106 92.06 -27.92 -21.31
CA GLY A 106 92.41 -28.74 -22.46
C GLY A 106 93.06 -27.84 -23.51
N ARG A 107 94.37 -27.64 -23.40
CA ARG A 107 95.20 -26.94 -24.37
C ARG A 107 95.38 -27.86 -25.57
N VAL A 108 94.94 -27.43 -26.76
CA VAL A 108 95.58 -27.59 -28.09
C VAL A 108 94.64 -26.92 -29.13
N GLU A 109 95.23 -26.03 -29.96
CA GLU A 109 94.62 -25.21 -31.04
C GLU A 109 93.89 -23.90 -30.68
N ALA A 110 94.60 -23.02 -29.97
CA ALA A 110 94.12 -21.68 -29.56
C ALA A 110 93.97 -20.62 -30.68
N GLY A 111 93.99 -21.00 -31.96
CA GLY A 111 93.84 -20.05 -33.09
C GLY A 111 92.53 -20.21 -33.88
N ALA A 112 92.00 -21.43 -33.98
CA ALA A 112 90.80 -21.73 -34.74
C ALA A 112 89.51 -21.66 -33.89
N ASP A 113 89.59 -22.06 -32.61
CA ASP A 113 88.46 -22.09 -31.69
C ASP A 113 88.00 -20.69 -31.24
N GLU A 114 88.91 -19.73 -31.03
CA GLU A 114 88.55 -18.36 -30.68
C GLU A 114 87.74 -17.67 -31.78
N LYS A 115 88.08 -17.93 -33.05
CA LYS A 115 87.34 -17.38 -34.20
C LYS A 115 85.93 -17.95 -34.28
N GLU A 116 85.73 -19.22 -33.96
CA GLU A 116 84.40 -19.83 -33.91
C GLU A 116 83.61 -19.32 -32.71
N LYS A 117 84.25 -19.21 -31.53
CA LYS A 117 83.67 -18.63 -30.33
C LYS A 117 83.19 -17.20 -30.56
N LEU A 118 84.02 -16.33 -31.16
CA LEU A 118 83.64 -14.95 -31.51
C LEU A 118 82.48 -14.91 -32.52
N ARG A 119 82.41 -15.85 -33.47
CA ARG A 119 81.25 -15.97 -34.38
C ARG A 119 79.97 -16.39 -33.65
N ARG A 120 80.06 -17.32 -32.70
CA ARG A 120 78.93 -17.74 -31.84
C ARG A 120 78.47 -16.59 -30.93
N GLU A 121 79.40 -15.82 -30.37
CA GLU A 121 79.09 -14.65 -29.56
C GLU A 121 78.45 -13.53 -30.40
N LEU A 122 78.97 -13.26 -31.60
CA LEU A 122 78.40 -12.27 -32.51
C LEU A 122 76.98 -12.66 -32.97
N SER A 123 76.74 -13.94 -33.26
CA SER A 123 75.41 -14.43 -33.62
C SER A 123 74.45 -14.37 -32.43
N ALA A 124 74.90 -14.70 -31.22
CA ALA A 124 74.13 -14.55 -29.99
C ALA A 124 73.80 -13.07 -29.71
N CYS A 125 74.76 -12.17 -29.87
CA CYS A 125 74.57 -10.72 -29.72
C CYS A 125 73.57 -10.17 -30.75
N THR A 126 73.67 -10.62 -32.01
CA THR A 126 72.72 -10.25 -33.07
C THR A 126 71.30 -10.76 -32.76
N ALA A 127 71.17 -11.99 -32.27
CA ALA A 127 69.89 -12.56 -31.85
C ALA A 127 69.30 -11.80 -30.65
N ALA A 128 70.12 -11.44 -29.67
CA ALA A 128 69.70 -10.63 -28.52
C ALA A 128 69.23 -9.24 -28.96
N ARG A 129 69.95 -8.58 -29.88
CA ARG A 129 69.56 -7.29 -30.45
C ARG A 129 68.19 -7.36 -31.15
N LYS A 130 67.97 -8.37 -31.99
CA LYS A 130 66.67 -8.58 -32.66
C LYS A 130 65.53 -8.83 -31.68
N ARG A 131 65.78 -9.59 -30.60
CA ARG A 131 64.79 -9.80 -29.54
C ARG A 131 64.44 -8.50 -28.82
N LEU A 132 65.44 -7.68 -28.51
CA LEU A 132 65.22 -6.38 -27.88
C LEU A 132 64.43 -5.43 -28.78
N GLU A 133 64.75 -5.41 -30.08
CA GLU A 133 64.02 -4.62 -31.09
C GLU A 133 62.55 -5.03 -31.20
N LEU A 134 62.27 -6.35 -31.17
CA LEU A 134 60.91 -6.87 -31.12
C LEU A 134 60.17 -6.46 -29.83
N MET A 135 60.84 -6.53 -28.67
CA MET A 135 60.24 -6.10 -27.39
C MET A 135 59.94 -4.60 -27.35
N CYS A 136 60.85 -3.75 -27.84
CA CYS A 136 60.61 -2.31 -27.93
C CYS A 136 59.43 -2.01 -28.87
N SER A 137 59.31 -2.74 -29.99
CA SER A 137 58.20 -2.61 -30.94
C SER A 137 56.87 -3.07 -30.34
N SER A 138 56.85 -4.20 -29.61
CA SER A 138 55.63 -4.67 -28.96
C SER A 138 55.19 -3.75 -27.82
N LEU A 139 56.14 -3.22 -27.03
CA LEU A 139 55.85 -2.27 -25.96
C LEU A 139 55.28 -0.95 -26.51
N GLY A 140 55.77 -0.49 -27.67
CA GLY A 140 55.19 0.66 -28.36
C GLY A 140 53.71 0.46 -28.71
N LYS A 141 53.36 -0.72 -29.26
CA LYS A 141 51.97 -1.07 -29.57
C LYS A 141 51.09 -1.18 -28.33
N GLU A 142 51.60 -1.79 -27.26
CA GLU A 142 50.88 -1.90 -25.98
C GLU A 142 50.60 -0.50 -25.39
N LYS A 143 51.58 0.41 -25.45
CA LYS A 143 51.40 1.82 -25.05
C LYS A 143 50.32 2.52 -25.87
N GLU A 144 50.28 2.30 -27.18
CA GLU A 144 49.23 2.86 -28.06
C GLU A 144 47.84 2.31 -27.72
N ILE A 145 47.71 1.00 -27.47
CA ILE A 145 46.45 0.37 -27.05
C ILE A 145 45.99 0.96 -25.70
N MET A 146 46.90 1.07 -24.73
CA MET A 146 46.58 1.64 -23.42
C MET A 146 46.14 3.11 -23.52
N ALA A 147 46.80 3.90 -24.37
CA ALA A 147 46.40 5.29 -24.60
C ALA A 147 45.00 5.39 -25.24
N ALA A 148 44.67 4.49 -26.17
CA ALA A 148 43.35 4.41 -26.77
C ALA A 148 42.28 3.99 -25.75
N GLU A 149 42.57 3.02 -24.89
CA GLU A 149 41.68 2.59 -23.80
C GLU A 149 41.43 3.72 -22.80
N LEU A 150 42.49 4.41 -22.35
CA LEU A 150 42.38 5.55 -21.45
C LEU A 150 41.54 6.68 -22.06
N SER A 151 41.72 6.95 -23.35
CA SER A 151 40.92 7.96 -24.06
C SER A 151 39.45 7.56 -24.13
N ARG A 152 39.15 6.28 -24.37
CA ARG A 152 37.77 5.76 -24.34
C ARG A 152 37.15 5.89 -22.95
N LYS A 153 37.88 5.51 -21.90
CA LYS A 153 37.42 5.63 -20.51
C LYS A 153 37.21 7.07 -20.06
N ALA A 154 38.07 7.99 -20.50
CA ALA A 154 37.89 9.42 -20.24
C ALA A 154 36.59 9.94 -20.88
N HIS A 155 36.29 9.49 -22.09
CA HIS A 155 35.04 9.85 -22.77
C HIS A 155 33.80 9.27 -22.07
N GLU A 156 33.82 7.98 -21.72
CA GLU A 156 32.73 7.32 -20.97
C GLU A 156 32.44 8.04 -19.64
N LEU A 157 33.49 8.44 -18.90
CA LEU A 157 33.35 9.20 -17.66
C LEU A 157 32.70 10.57 -17.89
N SER A 158 33.11 11.29 -18.94
CA SER A 158 32.51 12.58 -19.30
C SER A 158 31.01 12.46 -19.59
N GLU A 159 30.59 11.42 -20.34
CA GLU A 159 29.18 11.18 -20.63
C GLU A 159 28.37 10.87 -19.35
N MET A 160 28.95 10.10 -18.43
CA MET A 160 28.32 9.83 -17.14
C MET A 160 28.18 11.09 -16.27
N GLU A 161 29.18 11.98 -16.28
CA GLU A 161 29.13 13.27 -15.58
C GLU A 161 28.00 14.16 -16.10
N ASP A 162 27.82 14.23 -17.42
CA ASP A 162 26.72 14.97 -18.05
C ASP A 162 25.34 14.41 -17.65
N LEU A 163 25.19 13.08 -17.63
CA LEU A 163 23.97 12.42 -17.16
C LEU A 163 23.68 12.73 -15.69
N ILE A 164 24.70 12.67 -14.82
CA ILE A 164 24.58 13.02 -13.41
C ILE A 164 24.19 14.49 -13.25
N HIS A 165 24.79 15.39 -14.02
CA HIS A 165 24.44 16.81 -14.01
C HIS A 165 22.98 17.03 -14.41
N GLY A 166 22.53 16.40 -15.49
CA GLY A 166 21.13 16.45 -15.93
C GLY A 166 20.16 15.94 -14.87
N LEU A 167 20.47 14.83 -14.21
CA LEU A 167 19.66 14.29 -13.10
C LEU A 167 19.63 15.23 -11.89
N LYS A 168 20.75 15.87 -11.53
CA LYS A 168 20.80 16.86 -10.44
C LYS A 168 19.88 18.05 -10.73
N VAL A 169 19.94 18.61 -11.95
CA VAL A 169 19.08 19.72 -12.37
C VAL A 169 17.59 19.33 -12.33
N GLN A 170 17.25 18.11 -12.77
CA GLN A 170 15.87 17.61 -12.68
C GLN A 170 15.40 17.43 -11.24
N ASN A 171 16.24 16.86 -10.37
CA ASN A 171 15.93 16.70 -8.96
C ASN A 171 15.72 18.05 -8.27
N GLU A 172 16.56 19.05 -8.53
CA GLU A 172 16.38 20.41 -7.99
C GLU A 172 15.05 21.03 -8.45
N LYS A 173 14.68 20.84 -9.72
CA LYS A 173 13.39 21.29 -10.25
C LYS A 173 12.21 20.58 -9.57
N LEU A 174 12.31 19.28 -9.34
CA LEU A 174 11.28 18.50 -8.64
C LEU A 174 11.16 18.92 -7.19
N VAL A 175 12.28 19.11 -6.49
CA VAL A 175 12.30 19.62 -5.11
C VAL A 175 11.62 20.98 -5.04
N ARG A 176 11.92 21.89 -5.96
CA ARG A 176 11.25 23.20 -6.03
C ARG A 176 9.75 23.08 -6.23
N LYS A 177 9.29 22.20 -7.14
CA LYS A 177 7.85 21.95 -7.34
C LYS A 177 7.17 21.37 -6.10
N VAL A 178 7.82 20.41 -5.43
CA VAL A 178 7.31 19.85 -4.18
C VAL A 178 7.23 20.94 -3.10
N GLN A 179 8.24 21.79 -2.99
CA GLN A 179 8.23 22.94 -2.09
C GLN A 179 7.17 23.98 -2.48
N GLU A 180 6.86 24.19 -3.76
CA GLU A 180 5.73 25.04 -4.18
C GLU A 180 4.38 24.41 -3.78
N CYS A 181 4.25 23.08 -3.89
CA CYS A 181 3.03 22.36 -3.49
C CYS A 181 2.86 22.28 -1.96
N VAL A 182 3.95 22.16 -1.20
CA VAL A 182 3.93 22.00 0.26
C VAL A 182 4.08 23.35 0.98
N GLY A 183 4.83 24.27 0.39
CA GLY A 183 5.21 25.59 0.90
C GLY A 183 4.37 26.74 0.37
N GLY A 184 3.22 26.44 -0.25
CA GLY A 184 2.11 27.39 -0.30
C GLY A 184 1.53 27.61 1.11
N GLU A 185 2.35 28.06 2.07
CA GLU A 185 1.98 28.24 3.48
C GLU A 185 0.80 29.21 3.65
N SER A 186 0.56 30.09 2.68
CA SER A 186 -0.62 30.96 2.65
C SER A 186 -1.89 30.18 2.31
N GLN A 187 -1.83 29.26 1.33
CA GLN A 187 -3.01 28.52 0.86
C GLN A 187 -3.29 27.30 1.74
N GLY A 188 -2.24 26.67 2.28
CA GLY A 188 -2.35 25.60 3.27
C GLY A 188 -2.99 26.07 4.58
N ARG A 189 -2.58 27.25 5.10
CA ARG A 189 -3.19 27.84 6.31
C ARG A 189 -4.63 28.25 6.07
N GLU A 190 -4.95 28.89 4.93
CA GLU A 190 -6.32 29.28 4.62
C GLU A 190 -7.24 28.04 4.50
N PHE A 191 -6.77 26.97 3.83
CA PHE A 191 -7.53 25.72 3.74
C PHE A 191 -7.65 24.99 5.08
N GLU A 192 -6.63 25.07 5.94
CA GLU A 192 -6.65 24.53 7.29
C GLU A 192 -7.62 25.29 8.19
N GLU A 193 -7.63 26.62 8.14
CA GLU A 193 -8.57 27.48 8.87
C GLU A 193 -10.01 27.27 8.39
N GLN A 194 -10.24 27.16 7.08
CA GLN A 194 -11.55 26.80 6.52
C GLN A 194 -12.01 25.42 7.00
N ASN A 195 -11.13 24.41 6.99
CA ASN A 195 -11.45 23.09 7.50
C ASN A 195 -11.75 23.10 9.00
N LYS A 196 -11.01 23.88 9.78
CA LYS A 196 -11.26 24.06 11.22
C LYS A 196 -12.63 24.69 11.46
N PHE A 197 -12.96 25.77 10.73
CA PHE A 197 -14.25 26.42 10.81
C PHE A 197 -15.41 25.48 10.46
N LEU A 198 -15.28 24.70 9.39
CA LEU A 198 -16.29 23.72 8.98
C LEU A 198 -16.48 22.62 10.03
N ARG A 199 -15.40 22.14 10.65
CA ARG A 199 -15.46 21.17 11.77
C ARG A 199 -16.18 21.76 12.98
N GLU A 200 -15.87 23.00 13.35
CA GLU A 200 -16.53 23.68 14.47
C GLU A 200 -18.02 23.94 14.21
N MET A 201 -18.40 24.29 12.97
CA MET A 201 -19.81 24.41 12.60
C MET A 201 -20.53 23.07 12.66
N LEU A 202 -19.89 22.00 12.20
CA LEU A 202 -20.47 20.65 12.24
C LEU A 202 -20.72 20.19 13.68
N VAL A 203 -19.75 20.40 14.57
CA VAL A 203 -19.89 20.07 16.00
C VAL A 203 -21.04 20.88 16.62
N ARG A 204 -21.09 22.19 16.40
CA ARG A 204 -22.19 23.04 16.89
C ARG A 204 -23.56 22.58 16.39
N SER A 205 -23.67 22.20 15.12
CA SER A 205 -24.91 21.69 14.54
C SER A 205 -25.32 20.35 15.16
N HIS A 206 -24.35 19.44 15.35
CA HIS A 206 -24.58 18.15 15.99
C HIS A 206 -25.03 18.31 17.44
N ASP A 207 -24.38 19.18 18.21
CA ASP A 207 -24.74 19.46 19.60
C ASP A 207 -26.13 20.10 19.71
N GLY A 208 -26.46 21.02 18.79
CA GLY A 208 -27.80 21.60 18.69
C GLY A 208 -28.89 20.55 18.40
N TYR A 209 -28.61 19.60 17.50
CA TYR A 209 -29.52 18.50 17.21
C TYR A 209 -29.72 17.57 18.43
N GLN A 210 -28.65 17.21 19.13
CA GLN A 210 -28.73 16.38 20.33
C GLN A 210 -29.56 17.07 21.42
N SER A 211 -29.33 18.37 21.67
CA SER A 211 -30.11 19.15 22.63
C SER A 211 -31.60 19.21 22.27
N MET A 212 -31.94 19.41 20.99
CA MET A 212 -33.33 19.40 20.54
C MET A 212 -33.99 18.02 20.72
N LYS A 213 -33.25 16.93 20.44
CA LYS A 213 -33.73 15.56 20.63
C LYS A 213 -34.04 15.28 22.11
N GLU A 214 -33.18 15.73 23.02
CA GLU A 214 -33.41 15.60 24.46
C GLU A 214 -34.67 16.35 24.90
N ARG A 215 -34.84 17.61 24.45
CA ARG A 215 -36.05 18.41 24.74
C ARG A 215 -37.33 17.78 24.18
N LEU A 216 -37.26 17.16 23.01
CA LEU A 216 -38.40 16.44 22.42
C LEU A 216 -38.78 15.25 23.30
N ASN A 217 -37.81 14.45 23.73
CA ASN A 217 -38.05 13.31 24.62
C ASN A 217 -38.62 13.75 25.97
N GLU A 218 -38.12 14.86 26.53
CA GLU A 218 -38.66 15.44 27.76
C GLU A 218 -40.12 15.89 27.59
N ALA A 219 -40.44 16.57 26.50
CA ALA A 219 -41.80 16.97 26.18
C ALA A 219 -42.74 15.77 25.98
N GLN A 220 -42.28 14.71 25.31
CA GLN A 220 -43.02 13.46 25.17
C GLN A 220 -43.27 12.79 26.53
N GLY A 221 -42.25 12.72 27.40
CA GLY A 221 -42.38 12.20 28.75
C GLY A 221 -43.41 12.99 29.57
N LYS A 222 -43.36 14.32 29.54
CA LYS A 222 -44.36 15.18 30.20
C LYS A 222 -45.77 14.95 29.65
N ASN A 223 -45.91 14.77 28.34
CA ASN A 223 -47.20 14.52 27.71
C ASN A 223 -47.78 13.16 28.13
N MET A 224 -46.95 12.11 28.21
CA MET A 224 -47.38 10.81 28.75
C MET A 224 -47.88 10.91 30.19
N VAL A 225 -47.16 11.64 31.05
CA VAL A 225 -47.58 11.85 32.45
C VAL A 225 -48.91 12.61 32.51
N LEU A 226 -49.09 13.65 31.69
CA LEU A 226 -50.33 14.41 31.64
C LEU A 226 -51.52 13.57 31.15
N CYS A 227 -51.34 12.77 30.09
CA CYS A 227 -52.37 11.84 29.63
C CYS A 227 -52.78 10.87 30.74
N GLY A 228 -51.83 10.29 31.46
CA GLY A 228 -52.13 9.42 32.61
C GLY A 228 -52.95 10.15 33.69
N SER A 229 -52.60 11.41 34.01
CA SER A 229 -53.39 12.21 34.96
C SER A 229 -54.80 12.52 34.46
N ILE A 230 -54.98 12.77 33.15
CA ILE A 230 -56.29 12.99 32.54
C ILE A 230 -57.13 11.71 32.60
N ASP A 231 -56.54 10.55 32.33
CA ASP A 231 -57.22 9.25 32.41
C ASP A 231 -57.69 8.95 33.84
N GLU A 232 -56.85 9.19 34.85
CA GLU A 232 -57.27 9.08 36.26
C GLU A 232 -58.43 10.03 36.62
N MET A 233 -58.39 11.27 36.11
CA MET A 233 -59.49 12.22 36.31
C MET A 233 -60.77 11.77 35.60
N ARG A 234 -60.65 11.24 34.39
CA ARG A 234 -61.78 10.66 33.63
C ARG A 234 -62.44 9.54 34.44
N GLU A 235 -61.67 8.60 34.97
CA GLU A 235 -62.20 7.49 35.79
C GLU A 235 -62.96 8.02 37.02
N LYS A 236 -62.40 9.02 37.72
CA LYS A 236 -63.06 9.66 38.87
C LYS A 236 -64.37 10.34 38.46
N ILE A 237 -64.38 11.06 37.34
CA ILE A 237 -65.59 11.71 36.82
C ILE A 237 -66.64 10.66 36.46
N GLU A 238 -66.26 9.61 35.73
CA GLU A 238 -67.17 8.51 35.34
C GLU A 238 -67.80 7.84 36.58
N SER A 239 -67.00 7.56 37.61
CA SER A 239 -67.49 7.04 38.90
C SER A 239 -68.45 8.01 39.59
N SER A 240 -68.13 9.31 39.64
CA SER A 240 -69.00 10.33 40.21
C SER A 240 -70.33 10.46 39.45
N PHE A 241 -70.31 10.35 38.12
CA PHE A 241 -71.50 10.40 37.28
C PHE A 241 -72.39 9.18 37.52
N GLY A 242 -71.78 8.01 37.75
CA GLY A 242 -72.48 6.80 38.20
C GLY A 242 -73.19 7.00 39.56
N ASN A 243 -72.55 7.69 40.51
CA ASN A 243 -73.17 8.05 41.78
C ASN A 243 -74.37 9.00 41.60
N VAL A 244 -74.23 10.03 40.78
CA VAL A 244 -75.30 10.99 40.49
C VAL A 244 -76.50 10.28 39.85
N ARG A 245 -76.27 9.34 38.93
CA ARG A 245 -77.34 8.54 38.32
C ARG A 245 -78.10 7.72 39.37
N ARG A 246 -77.39 7.02 40.26
CA ARG A 246 -78.00 6.26 41.36
C ARG A 246 -78.81 7.14 42.32
N LEU A 247 -78.29 8.34 42.64
CA LEU A 247 -79.02 9.30 43.47
C LEU A 247 -80.29 9.79 42.77
N LYS A 248 -80.24 10.04 41.46
CA LYS A 248 -81.40 10.42 40.67
C LYS A 248 -82.46 9.31 40.65
N GLU A 249 -82.07 8.06 40.44
CA GLU A 249 -82.99 6.90 40.48
C GLU A 249 -83.70 6.83 41.84
N ARG A 250 -82.93 6.92 42.94
CA ARG A 250 -83.50 6.93 44.29
C ARG A 250 -84.45 8.10 44.57
N ALA A 251 -84.22 9.25 43.97
CA ALA A 251 -85.11 10.40 44.11
C ALA A 251 -86.47 10.14 43.43
N VAL A 252 -86.46 9.45 42.28
CA VAL A 252 -87.71 9.02 41.60
C VAL A 252 -88.47 8.02 42.46
N ASP A 253 -87.78 7.02 43.04
CA ASP A 253 -88.43 6.07 43.96
C ASP A 253 -89.09 6.78 45.15
N VAL A 254 -88.45 7.81 45.71
CA VAL A 254 -89.01 8.62 46.81
C VAL A 254 -90.20 9.45 46.36
N ASP A 255 -90.17 10.02 45.15
CA ASP A 255 -91.31 10.73 44.59
C ASP A 255 -92.52 9.79 44.41
N GLU A 256 -92.31 8.55 43.95
CA GLU A 256 -93.36 7.51 43.85
C GLU A 256 -93.93 7.14 45.24
N ASP A 257 -93.07 6.99 46.26
CA ASP A 257 -93.49 6.76 47.64
C ASP A 257 -94.33 7.93 48.19
N ILE A 258 -93.97 9.18 47.86
CA ILE A 258 -94.72 10.38 48.25
C ILE A 258 -96.10 10.39 47.59
N GLU A 259 -96.17 10.16 46.27
CA GLU A 259 -97.45 10.08 45.54
C GLU A 259 -98.36 8.97 46.12
N SER A 260 -97.79 7.82 46.47
CA SER A 260 -98.53 6.75 47.14
C SER A 260 -99.12 7.20 48.49
N LEU A 261 -98.31 7.90 49.29
CA LEU A 261 -98.72 8.42 50.59
C LEU A 261 -99.80 9.51 50.47
N GLU A 262 -99.68 10.40 49.48
CA GLU A 262 -100.70 11.42 49.18
C GLU A 262 -102.05 10.78 48.83
N ASN A 263 -102.07 9.73 48.00
CA ASN A 263 -103.30 8.98 47.69
C ASN A 263 -103.95 8.37 48.93
N VAL A 264 -103.15 7.86 49.88
CA VAL A 264 -103.66 7.35 51.16
C VAL A 264 -104.28 8.46 52.00
N PHE A 265 -103.65 9.63 52.06
CA PHE A 265 -104.19 10.80 52.75
C PHE A 265 -105.48 11.32 52.11
N GLU A 266 -105.56 11.41 50.78
CA GLU A 266 -106.80 11.76 50.07
C GLU A 266 -107.93 10.77 50.39
N HIS A 267 -107.64 9.47 50.41
CA HIS A 267 -108.63 8.47 50.79
C HIS A 267 -109.16 8.68 52.22
N PHE A 268 -108.27 8.92 53.18
CA PHE A 268 -108.66 9.27 54.55
C PHE A 268 -109.51 10.55 54.61
N GLN A 269 -109.16 11.57 53.83
CA GLN A 269 -109.91 12.82 53.78
C GLN A 269 -111.34 12.58 53.25
N THR A 270 -111.50 11.82 52.17
CA THR A 270 -112.85 11.46 51.65
C THR A 270 -113.67 10.62 52.63
N MET A 271 -113.01 9.75 53.42
CA MET A 271 -113.67 8.96 54.47
C MET A 271 -114.17 9.83 55.60
N LEU A 272 -113.38 10.82 56.03
CA LEU A 272 -113.80 11.81 57.04
C LEU A 272 -114.97 12.65 56.54
N GLU A 273 -114.92 13.17 55.31
CA GLU A 273 -116.03 13.92 54.71
C GLU A 273 -117.32 13.10 54.60
N LYS A 274 -117.22 11.81 54.27
CA LYS A 274 -118.39 10.90 54.26
C LYS A 274 -118.96 10.70 55.66
N HIS A 275 -118.10 10.50 56.66
CA HIS A 275 -118.53 10.31 58.04
C HIS A 275 -119.23 11.56 58.59
N ASP A 276 -118.72 12.75 58.26
CA ASP A 276 -119.35 14.02 58.63
C ASP A 276 -120.73 14.17 58.00
N LYS A 277 -120.90 13.81 56.72
CA LYS A 277 -122.21 13.78 56.04
C LYS A 277 -123.19 12.80 56.66
N MET A 278 -122.75 11.58 57.01
CA MET A 278 -123.59 10.60 57.69
C MET A 278 -124.04 11.09 59.07
N GLN A 279 -123.20 11.84 59.80
CA GLN A 279 -123.60 12.46 61.06
C GLN A 279 -124.59 13.64 60.90
N GLU A 280 -124.62 14.31 59.74
CA GLU A 280 -125.65 15.33 59.44
C GLU A 280 -126.98 14.67 59.03
N GLU A 281 -126.94 13.59 58.24
CA GLU A 281 -128.15 12.83 57.85
C GLU A 281 -128.80 12.12 59.05
N ASP A 282 -128.02 11.59 60.00
CA ASP A 282 -128.54 11.01 61.25
C ASP A 282 -129.17 12.08 62.18
N LYS A 283 -128.82 13.36 62.00
CA LYS A 283 -129.44 14.49 62.74
C LYS A 283 -130.70 15.04 62.05
N GLU A 284 -130.86 14.87 60.74
CA GLU A 284 -132.09 15.26 60.00
C GLU A 284 -133.17 14.16 59.98
N GLY A 285 -132.82 12.89 60.20
CA GLY A 285 -133.77 11.77 60.27
C GLY A 285 -134.54 11.62 61.60
N THR A 286 -134.30 12.50 62.58
CA THR A 286 -134.94 12.48 63.92
C THR A 286 -135.82 13.70 64.22
N SER A 287 -136.30 14.42 63.20
CA SER A 287 -137.28 15.51 63.38
C SER A 287 -138.58 15.31 62.61
#